data_AF-M6ZSA6-F1
#
_entry.id   AF-M6ZSA6-F1
#
_cell.length_a   1.000
_cell.length_b   1.000
_cell.length_c   1.000
_cell.angle_alpha   90.00
_cell.angle_beta   90.00
_cell.angle_gamma   90.00
#
_symmetry.space_group_name_H-M   'P 1'
#
loop_
_entity.id
_entity.type
_entity.pdbx_description
1 polymer ?
#
loop_
_entity_poly.entity_id
_entity_poly.type
_entity_poly.pdbx_seq_one_letter_code
_entity_poly.pdbx_strand_id
1 'polypeptide(L)'
;MSDNQDVEDFKKQFVENQKGIEELNQKLHRKTREVEIIQSISAEILNTLDLEQIFERIMEVMDEVFGFKHAMILMLEEGTETLSVKASRGYEQGGVGAKVEFGQGVIGVVAKRKKIMRMVGITTQMRYAGQIGQSMGREENK
;
A
#
# COMPACT_ATOMS: atom_id res chain seq x y z
N MET A 1 -40.07 -16.24 -41.45
CA MET A 1 -38.99 -16.89 -40.68
C MET A 1 -37.91 -15.91 -40.22
N SER A 2 -37.65 -14.78 -40.92
CA SER A 2 -36.69 -13.73 -40.48
C SER A 2 -37.08 -13.01 -39.17
N ASP A 3 -38.37 -12.74 -38.99
CA ASP A 3 -38.90 -11.84 -37.94
C ASP A 3 -38.68 -12.34 -36.49
N ASN A 4 -38.49 -13.65 -36.31
CA ASN A 4 -38.28 -14.23 -34.97
C ASN A 4 -36.81 -14.21 -34.55
N GLN A 5 -35.88 -14.09 -35.49
CA GLN A 5 -34.45 -14.08 -35.21
C GLN A 5 -33.99 -12.70 -34.76
N ASP A 6 -34.55 -11.64 -35.35
CA ASP A 6 -34.32 -10.25 -34.94
C ASP A 6 -34.86 -9.96 -33.52
N VAL A 7 -35.99 -10.57 -33.14
CA VAL A 7 -36.56 -10.45 -31.78
C VAL A 7 -35.68 -11.14 -30.73
N GLU A 8 -35.14 -12.31 -31.05
CA GLU A 8 -34.25 -13.04 -30.13
C GLU A 8 -32.88 -12.38 -30.01
N ASP A 9 -32.33 -11.84 -31.11
CA ASP A 9 -31.10 -11.06 -31.08
C ASP A 9 -31.27 -9.76 -30.26
N PHE A 10 -32.41 -9.08 -30.40
CA PHE A 10 -32.72 -7.90 -29.59
C PHE A 10 -32.87 -8.24 -28.09
N LYS A 11 -33.55 -9.34 -27.75
CA LYS A 11 -33.64 -9.81 -26.36
C LYS A 11 -32.27 -10.14 -25.79
N LYS A 12 -31.43 -10.83 -26.56
CA LYS A 12 -30.07 -11.18 -26.14
C LYS A 12 -29.23 -9.93 -25.90
N GLN A 13 -29.29 -8.96 -26.80
CA GLN A 13 -28.59 -7.69 -26.67
C GLN A 13 -29.12 -6.86 -25.49
N PHE A 14 -30.42 -6.90 -25.22
CA PHE A 14 -31.03 -6.25 -24.04
C PHE A 14 -30.49 -6.84 -22.74
N VAL A 15 -30.41 -8.17 -22.64
CA VAL A 15 -29.85 -8.86 -21.47
C VAL A 15 -28.36 -8.57 -21.30
N GLU A 16 -27.57 -8.56 -22.38
CA GLU A 16 -26.15 -8.19 -22.34
C GLU A 16 -25.94 -6.74 -21.89
N ASN A 17 -26.73 -5.81 -22.44
CA ASN A 17 -26.67 -4.40 -22.06
C ASN A 17 -27.05 -4.20 -20.59
N GLN A 18 -28.09 -4.89 -20.11
CA GLN A 18 -28.54 -4.81 -18.72
C GLN A 18 -27.44 -5.32 -17.76
N LYS A 19 -26.80 -6.45 -18.10
CA LYS A 19 -25.68 -6.99 -17.34
C LYS A 19 -24.47 -6.03 -17.34
N GLY A 20 -24.15 -5.42 -18.48
CA GLY A 20 -23.09 -4.43 -18.60
C GLY A 20 -23.32 -3.18 -17.74
N ILE A 21 -24.57 -2.71 -17.68
CA ILE A 21 -24.99 -1.59 -16.80
C ILE A 21 -24.85 -1.97 -15.33
N GLU A 22 -25.25 -3.19 -14.93
CA GLU A 22 -25.09 -3.66 -13.55
C GLU A 22 -23.62 -3.73 -13.13
N GLU A 23 -22.75 -4.31 -13.96
CA GLU A 23 -21.32 -4.38 -13.69
C GLU A 23 -20.68 -2.98 -13.62
N LEU A 24 -21.09 -2.07 -14.50
CA LEU A 24 -20.60 -0.70 -14.50
C LEU A 24 -21.06 0.07 -13.25
N ASN A 25 -22.33 -0.08 -12.86
CA ASN A 25 -22.86 0.52 -11.63
C ASN A 25 -22.15 -0.01 -10.39
N GLN A 26 -21.85 -1.32 -10.32
CA GLN A 26 -21.06 -1.88 -9.22
C GLN A 26 -19.65 -1.30 -9.15
N LYS A 27 -18.96 -1.21 -10.30
CA LYS A 27 -17.63 -0.59 -10.37
C LYS A 27 -17.68 0.89 -9.99
N LEU A 28 -18.70 1.60 -10.45
CA LEU A 28 -18.92 3.02 -10.12
C LEU A 28 -19.13 3.18 -8.62
N HIS A 29 -20.04 2.42 -8.01
CA HIS A 29 -20.27 2.45 -6.57
C HIS A 29 -19.01 2.16 -5.77
N ARG A 30 -18.22 1.16 -6.19
CA ARG A 30 -16.93 0.87 -5.55
C ARG A 30 -15.98 2.06 -5.66
N LYS A 31 -15.85 2.67 -6.84
CA LYS A 31 -14.96 3.82 -7.06
C LYS A 31 -15.42 5.05 -6.28
N THR A 32 -16.72 5.34 -6.27
CA THR A 32 -17.30 6.40 -5.45
C THR A 32 -16.99 6.17 -3.98
N ARG A 33 -17.15 4.94 -3.48
CA ARG A 33 -16.83 4.60 -2.09
C ARG A 33 -15.35 4.79 -1.76
N GLU A 34 -14.45 4.36 -2.65
CA GLU A 34 -13.01 4.59 -2.51
C GLU A 34 -12.69 6.10 -2.39
N VAL A 35 -13.32 6.94 -3.23
CA VAL A 35 -13.14 8.40 -3.20
C VAL A 35 -13.73 9.03 -1.94
N GLU A 36 -14.94 8.64 -1.52
CA GLU A 36 -15.58 9.14 -0.30
C GLU A 36 -14.72 8.86 0.94
N ILE A 37 -14.15 7.65 1.02
CA ILE A 37 -13.26 7.26 2.11
C ILE A 37 -12.03 8.16 2.11
N ILE A 38 -11.35 8.31 0.97
CA ILE A 38 -10.18 9.18 0.84
C ILE A 38 -10.51 10.63 1.24
N GLN A 39 -11.66 11.15 0.80
CA GLN A 39 -12.11 12.50 1.15
C GLN A 39 -12.37 12.67 2.65
N SER A 40 -13.05 11.69 3.27
CA SER A 40 -13.31 11.69 4.71
C SER A 40 -12.01 11.70 5.51
N ILE A 41 -11.06 10.84 5.15
CA ILE A 41 -9.75 10.75 5.79
C ILE A 41 -8.97 12.05 5.59
N SER A 42 -8.99 12.61 4.38
CA SER A 42 -8.28 13.86 4.07
C SER A 42 -8.82 15.03 4.90
N ALA A 43 -10.15 15.14 5.03
CA ALA A 43 -10.78 16.20 5.82
C ALA A 43 -10.43 16.08 7.30
N GLU A 44 -10.36 14.86 7.83
CA GLU A 44 -10.02 14.60 9.23
C GLU A 44 -8.55 14.89 9.53
N ILE A 45 -7.64 14.47 8.64
CA ILE A 45 -6.21 14.80 8.72
C ILE A 45 -5.99 16.31 8.72
N LEU A 46 -6.72 17.05 7.89
CA LEU A 46 -6.56 18.51 7.76
C LEU A 46 -7.11 19.30 8.95
N ASN A 47 -7.92 18.69 9.82
CA ASN A 47 -8.60 19.39 10.91
C ASN A 47 -7.79 19.40 12.23
N THR A 48 -6.60 18.80 12.23
CA THR A 48 -5.72 18.70 13.39
C THR A 48 -4.31 19.16 13.01
N LEU A 49 -3.72 20.07 13.79
CA LEU A 49 -2.31 20.50 13.63
C LEU A 49 -1.31 19.56 14.33
N ASP A 50 -1.81 18.50 14.94
CA ASP A 50 -1.02 17.50 15.67
C ASP A 50 -0.68 16.31 14.75
N LEU A 51 0.59 16.24 14.36
CA LEU A 51 1.12 15.19 13.50
C LEU A 51 1.00 13.79 14.12
N GLU A 52 1.05 13.65 15.44
CA GLU A 52 0.93 12.34 16.09
C GLU A 52 -0.50 11.80 15.92
N GLN A 53 -1.51 12.64 16.14
CA GLN A 53 -2.91 12.28 15.91
C GLN A 53 -3.18 11.94 14.45
N ILE A 54 -2.58 12.68 13.51
CA ILE A 54 -2.66 12.37 12.07
C ILE A 54 -2.09 10.97 11.77
N PHE A 55 -0.91 10.66 12.30
CA PHE A 55 -0.28 9.37 12.01
C PHE A 55 -1.07 8.21 12.60
N GLU A 56 -1.56 8.34 13.83
CA GLU A 56 -2.43 7.32 14.44
C GLU A 56 -3.69 7.10 13.59
N ARG A 57 -4.34 8.17 13.14
CA ARG A 57 -5.52 8.06 12.28
C ARG A 57 -5.22 7.38 10.95
N ILE A 58 -4.09 7.70 10.31
CA ILE A 58 -3.66 7.01 9.09
C ILE A 58 -3.46 5.51 9.37
N MET A 59 -2.84 5.14 10.49
CA MET A 59 -2.64 3.73 10.85
C MET A 59 -3.96 2.99 11.10
N GLU A 60 -4.95 3.64 11.72
CA GLU A 60 -6.31 3.10 11.89
C GLU A 60 -6.97 2.81 10.55
N VAL A 61 -6.97 3.81 9.66
CA VAL A 61 -7.53 3.70 8.31
C VAL A 61 -6.86 2.61 7.49
N MET A 62 -5.53 2.49 7.59
CA MET A 62 -4.77 1.44 6.91
C MET A 62 -5.22 0.04 7.32
N ASP A 63 -5.62 -0.14 8.57
CA ASP A 63 -6.20 -1.38 9.05
C ASP A 63 -7.68 -1.53 8.63
N GLU A 64 -8.54 -0.57 8.97
CA GLU A 64 -9.99 -0.69 8.81
C GLU A 64 -10.45 -0.76 7.35
N VAL A 65 -9.81 0.02 6.47
CA VAL A 65 -10.20 0.13 5.06
C VAL A 65 -9.44 -0.86 4.19
N PHE A 66 -8.14 -1.03 4.44
CA PHE A 66 -7.25 -1.80 3.57
C PHE A 66 -6.83 -3.16 4.15
N GLY A 67 -7.13 -3.43 5.42
CA GLY A 67 -6.76 -4.68 6.10
C GLY A 67 -5.27 -4.81 6.40
N PHE A 68 -4.50 -3.72 6.34
CA PHE A 68 -3.06 -3.76 6.59
C PHE A 68 -2.76 -3.75 8.09
N LYS A 69 -2.58 -4.95 8.65
CA LYS A 69 -2.24 -5.15 10.07
C LYS A 69 -0.84 -4.67 10.47
N HIS A 70 0.05 -4.49 9.48
CA HIS A 70 1.43 -4.08 9.70
C HIS A 70 1.73 -2.89 8.79
N ALA A 71 2.04 -1.74 9.36
CA ALA A 71 2.32 -0.51 8.63
C ALA A 71 3.27 0.40 9.43
N MET A 72 4.07 1.20 8.72
CA MET A 72 4.95 2.21 9.32
C MET A 72 4.98 3.47 8.47
N ILE A 73 5.13 4.62 9.13
CA ILE A 73 5.38 5.92 8.48
C ILE A 73 6.76 6.39 8.92
N LEU A 74 7.57 6.76 7.93
CA LEU A 74 8.91 7.28 8.15
C LEU A 74 9.05 8.67 7.52
N MET A 75 9.78 9.55 8.20
CA MET A 75 10.07 10.91 7.73
C MET A 75 11.57 11.16 7.67
N LEU A 76 11.98 11.91 6.65
CA LEU A 76 13.35 12.39 6.52
C LEU A 76 13.68 13.37 7.66
N GLU A 77 14.78 13.13 8.35
CA GLU A 77 15.35 14.10 9.29
C GLU A 77 16.02 15.24 8.50
N GLU A 78 15.64 16.47 8.83
CA GLU A 78 16.07 17.66 8.10
C GLU A 78 17.59 17.78 8.04
N GLY A 79 18.13 18.06 6.86
CA GLY A 79 19.57 18.18 6.64
C GLY A 79 20.35 16.86 6.63
N THR A 80 19.67 15.70 6.65
CA THR A 80 20.31 14.37 6.67
C THR A 80 19.83 13.48 5.53
N GLU A 81 20.50 12.33 5.35
CA GLU A 81 20.00 11.21 4.54
C GLU A 81 19.47 10.06 5.43
N THR A 82 18.78 10.42 6.53
CA THR A 82 18.25 9.47 7.51
C THR A 82 16.74 9.61 7.67
N LEU A 83 16.03 8.50 7.58
CA LEU A 83 14.61 8.40 7.90
C LEU A 83 14.43 8.03 9.36
N SER A 84 13.48 8.66 10.04
CA SER A 84 13.01 8.29 11.38
C SER A 84 11.59 7.74 11.32
N VAL A 85 11.33 6.65 12.03
CA VAL A 85 9.97 6.10 12.18
C VAL A 85 9.15 7.04 13.05
N LYS A 86 8.05 7.56 12.51
CA LYS A 86 7.11 8.45 13.22
C LYS A 86 5.87 7.72 13.72
N ALA A 87 5.47 6.65 13.04
CA ALA A 87 4.41 5.76 13.51
C ALA A 87 4.67 4.34 13.03
N SER A 88 4.26 3.37 13.84
CA SER A 88 4.40 1.94 13.53
C SER A 88 3.25 1.17 14.18
N ARG A 89 2.68 0.22 13.43
CA ARG A 89 1.62 -0.68 13.88
C ARG A 89 1.96 -2.10 13.46
N GLY A 90 1.76 -3.06 14.37
CA GLY A 90 1.94 -4.49 14.12
C GLY A 90 3.39 -5.00 14.17
N TYR A 91 4.40 -4.14 14.22
CA TYR A 91 5.80 -4.55 14.31
C TYR A 91 6.30 -4.59 15.76
N GLU A 92 6.90 -5.71 16.17
CA GLU A 92 7.53 -5.86 17.50
C GLU A 92 8.87 -5.11 17.63
N GLN A 93 9.56 -4.87 16.50
CA GLN A 93 10.87 -4.22 16.43
C GLN A 93 10.85 -3.06 15.42
N GLY A 94 11.71 -2.06 15.61
CA GLY A 94 11.78 -0.91 14.69
C GLY A 94 10.59 0.04 14.83
N GLY A 95 10.07 0.19 16.05
CA GLY A 95 8.99 1.12 16.39
C GLY A 95 9.39 2.60 16.25
N VAL A 96 8.55 3.49 16.78
CA VAL A 96 8.76 4.95 16.74
C VAL A 96 10.15 5.32 17.26
N GLY A 97 10.85 6.18 16.52
CA GLY A 97 12.23 6.60 16.83
C GLY A 97 13.34 5.76 16.19
N ALA A 98 13.02 4.59 15.62
CA ALA A 98 14.00 3.82 14.85
C ALA A 98 14.46 4.62 13.61
N LYS A 99 15.72 4.42 13.21
CA LYS A 99 16.34 5.15 12.11
C LYS A 99 16.74 4.22 10.96
N VAL A 100 16.61 4.72 9.74
CA VAL A 100 17.04 4.03 8.51
C VAL A 100 17.78 5.01 7.61
N GLU A 101 19.05 4.72 7.33
CA GLU A 101 19.84 5.50 6.39
C GLU A 101 19.47 5.20 4.93
N PHE A 102 19.68 6.19 4.06
CA PHE A 102 19.47 6.00 2.63
C PHE A 102 20.38 4.90 2.07
N GLY A 103 19.83 4.09 1.17
CA GLY A 103 20.50 2.93 0.60
C GLY A 103 20.60 1.72 1.52
N GLN A 104 20.26 1.82 2.82
CA GLN A 104 20.30 0.69 3.73
C GLN A 104 18.97 -0.06 3.79
N GLY A 105 19.04 -1.37 3.55
CA GLY A 105 17.85 -2.23 3.50
C GLY A 105 16.84 -1.79 2.45
N VAL A 106 15.64 -2.38 2.48
CA VAL A 106 14.62 -2.10 1.47
C VAL A 106 14.09 -0.66 1.60
N ILE A 107 13.85 -0.21 2.84
CA ILE A 107 13.35 1.14 3.12
C ILE A 107 14.34 2.20 2.62
N GLY A 108 15.63 2.08 2.96
CA GLY A 108 16.66 3.02 2.52
C GLY A 108 16.86 3.02 1.01
N VAL A 109 16.77 1.86 0.34
CA VAL A 109 16.88 1.78 -1.14
C VAL A 109 15.71 2.50 -1.81
N VAL A 110 14.49 2.34 -1.31
CA VAL A 110 13.30 3.06 -1.81
C VAL A 110 13.45 4.56 -1.58
N ALA A 111 13.93 4.97 -0.40
CA ALA A 111 14.18 6.37 -0.06
C ALA A 111 15.16 7.03 -1.04
N LYS A 112 16.29 6.35 -1.31
CA LYS A 112 17.32 6.82 -2.25
C LYS A 112 16.81 6.90 -3.70
N ARG A 113 16.01 5.92 -4.13
CA ARG A 113 15.53 5.83 -5.53
C ARG A 113 14.27 6.65 -5.81
N LYS A 114 13.51 7.04 -4.77
CA LYS A 114 12.21 7.74 -4.88
C LYS A 114 11.22 7.05 -5.83
N LYS A 115 11.22 5.71 -5.82
CA LYS A 115 10.33 4.87 -6.65
C LYS A 115 9.67 3.81 -5.79
N ILE A 116 8.35 3.67 -5.92
CA ILE A 116 7.56 2.65 -5.22
C ILE A 116 8.12 1.27 -5.55
N MET A 117 8.25 0.42 -4.53
CA MET A 117 8.71 -0.95 -4.66
C MET A 117 7.72 -1.89 -4.00
N ARG A 118 7.23 -2.87 -4.77
CA ARG A 118 6.46 -4.00 -4.26
C ARG A 118 7.38 -5.22 -4.21
N MET A 119 7.41 -5.88 -3.06
CA MET A 119 8.14 -7.15 -2.90
C MET A 119 7.18 -8.27 -2.58
N VAL A 120 7.52 -9.48 -3.04
CA VAL A 120 6.78 -10.71 -2.78
C VAL A 120 7.75 -11.69 -2.13
N GLY A 121 7.32 -12.38 -1.07
CA GLY A 121 8.15 -13.38 -0.39
C GLY A 121 9.37 -12.79 0.33
N ILE A 122 9.21 -11.62 0.97
CA ILE A 122 10.29 -10.91 1.66
C ILE A 122 11.03 -11.80 2.68
N THR A 123 10.34 -12.70 3.37
CA THR A 123 10.93 -13.64 4.32
C THR A 123 11.92 -14.59 3.66
N THR A 124 11.60 -15.09 2.46
CA THR A 124 12.48 -15.95 1.67
C THR A 124 13.70 -15.16 1.18
N GLN A 125 13.47 -13.93 0.71
CA GLN A 125 14.55 -13.05 0.23
C GLN A 125 15.50 -12.62 1.36
N MET A 126 14.99 -12.30 2.55
CA MET A 126 15.81 -11.98 3.72
C MET A 126 16.60 -13.19 4.21
N ARG A 127 16.01 -14.39 4.22
CA ARG A 127 16.72 -15.62 4.57
C ARG A 127 17.89 -15.88 3.61
N TYR A 128 17.63 -15.72 2.31
CA TYR A 128 18.68 -15.83 1.29
C TYR A 128 19.77 -14.79 1.50
N ALA A 129 19.41 -13.51 1.69
CA ALA A 129 20.35 -12.42 1.97
C ALA A 129 21.21 -12.68 3.21
N GLY A 130 20.62 -13.22 4.28
CA GLY A 130 21.33 -13.62 5.49
C GLY A 130 22.32 -14.77 5.25
N GLN A 131 21.96 -15.74 4.41
CA GLN A 131 22.84 -16.86 4.05
C GLN A 131 24.03 -16.42 3.19
N ILE A 132 23.81 -15.57 2.17
CA ILE A 132 24.91 -15.05 1.33
C ILE A 132 25.85 -14.11 2.07
N GLY A 133 25.34 -13.29 3.00
CA GLY A 133 26.17 -12.46 3.87
C GLY A 133 27.08 -13.30 4.77
N GLN A 134 26.58 -14.42 5.29
CA GLN A 134 27.37 -15.36 6.10
C GLN A 134 28.41 -16.15 5.29
N SER A 135 28.17 -16.41 4.00
CA SER A 135 29.16 -17.06 3.13
C SER A 135 30.24 -16.10 2.64
N MET A 136 29.89 -14.84 2.34
CA MET A 136 30.87 -13.83 1.90
C MET A 136 31.76 -13.33 3.04
N GLY A 137 31.25 -13.22 4.27
CA GLY A 137 32.05 -12.83 5.45
C GLY A 137 33.07 -13.87 5.94
N ARG A 138 33.13 -15.06 5.30
CA ARG A 138 34.11 -16.12 5.63
C ARG A 138 35.34 -16.14 4.72
N GLU A 139 35.36 -15.39 3.63
CA GLU A 139 36.49 -15.41 2.67
C GLU A 139 37.54 -14.31 2.91
N GLU A 140 37.28 -13.30 3.73
CA GLU A 140 38.23 -12.18 3.97
C GLU A 140 39.13 -12.36 5.21
N ASN A 141 39.10 -13.52 5.89
CA ASN A 141 39.88 -13.76 7.11
C ASN A 141 40.81 -14.99 6.98
N LYS A 142 41.70 -14.96 5.97
CA LYS A 142 42.82 -15.90 5.84
C LYS A 142 44.13 -15.20 5.55
#